data_AF-A0A285X7Z8-F1
#
_entry.id   AF-A0A285X7Z8-F1
#
_cell.length_a   1.000
_cell.length_b   1.000
_cell.length_c   1.000
_cell.angle_alpha   90.00
_cell.angle_beta   90.00
_cell.angle_gamma   90.00
#
_symmetry.space_group_name_H-M   'P 1'
#
loop_
_entity.id
_entity.type
_entity.pdbx_description
1 polymer ?
#
loop_
_entity_poly.entity_id
_entity_poly.type
_entity_poly.pdbx_seq_one_letter_code
_entity_poly.pdbx_strand_id
1 'polypeptide(L)'
;MKTGKILAGILSGAAIGAIAGILFAPKKGADTRKSISEKSNEYMYGAKNKYNDLADNLSHRYDSVKSKMRGKSKQLESNLDGDDKIIY
;
A
#
# COMPACT_ATOMS: atom_id res chain seq x y z
N MET A 1 -14.98 -4.72 -12.31
CA MET A 1 -13.88 -3.87 -12.85
C MET A 1 -13.39 -2.82 -11.83
N LYS A 2 -12.94 -3.23 -10.62
CA LYS A 2 -12.50 -2.28 -9.57
C LYS A 2 -11.00 -2.45 -9.22
N THR A 3 -10.46 -3.66 -9.32
CA THR A 3 -9.04 -3.97 -9.06
C THR A 3 -8.07 -3.19 -9.92
N GLY A 4 -8.34 -3.04 -11.23
CA GLY A 4 -7.45 -2.28 -12.13
C GLY A 4 -7.33 -0.80 -11.77
N LYS A 5 -8.43 -0.18 -11.34
CA LYS A 5 -8.44 1.23 -10.90
C LYS A 5 -7.68 1.42 -9.59
N ILE A 6 -7.82 0.47 -8.65
CA ILE A 6 -7.09 0.47 -7.39
C ILE A 6 -5.58 0.30 -7.63
N LEU A 7 -5.19 -0.65 -8.49
CA LEU A 7 -3.79 -0.88 -8.84
C LEU A 7 -3.18 0.34 -9.54
N ALA A 8 -3.91 0.97 -10.47
CA ALA A 8 -3.48 2.20 -11.11
C ALA A 8 -3.33 3.37 -10.10
N GLY A 9 -4.23 3.48 -9.13
CA GLY A 9 -4.12 4.45 -8.04
C GLY A 9 -2.87 4.24 -7.16
N ILE A 10 -2.56 2.99 -6.81
CA ILE A 10 -1.36 2.66 -6.03
C ILE A 10 -0.09 2.96 -6.83
N LEU A 11 -0.02 2.54 -8.10
CA LEU A 11 1.15 2.76 -8.96
C LEU A 11 1.40 4.25 -9.20
N SER A 12 0.36 5.01 -9.50
CA SER A 12 0.48 6.47 -9.69
C SER A 12 0.90 7.17 -8.40
N GLY A 13 0.35 6.79 -7.25
CA GLY A 13 0.76 7.32 -5.95
C GLY A 13 2.23 6.98 -5.61
N ALA A 14 2.66 5.74 -5.87
CA ALA A 14 4.04 5.31 -5.65
C ALA A 14 5.02 6.06 -6.57
N ALA A 15 4.68 6.26 -7.84
CA ALA A 15 5.51 7.00 -8.78
C ALA A 15 5.69 8.47 -8.35
N ILE A 16 4.59 9.14 -7.99
CA ILE A 16 4.62 10.53 -7.48
C ILE A 16 5.46 10.59 -6.20
N GLY A 17 5.25 9.66 -5.27
CA GLY A 17 6.02 9.59 -4.02
C GLY A 17 7.51 9.34 -4.24
N ALA A 18 7.88 8.48 -5.19
CA ALA A 18 9.28 8.20 -5.52
C ALA A 18 9.97 9.40 -6.14
N ILE A 19 9.31 10.08 -7.09
CA ILE A 19 9.83 11.31 -7.70
C ILE A 19 10.02 12.38 -6.63
N ALA A 20 9.00 12.61 -5.79
CA ALA A 20 9.09 13.56 -4.69
C ALA A 20 10.22 13.19 -3.71
N GLY A 21 10.36 11.93 -3.33
CA GLY A 21 11.41 11.47 -2.42
C GLY A 21 12.82 11.66 -3.00
N ILE A 22 13.02 11.37 -4.29
CA ILE A 22 14.29 11.60 -4.98
C ILE A 22 14.60 13.10 -5.08
N LEU A 23 13.59 13.93 -5.33
CA LEU A 23 13.75 15.37 -5.45
C LEU A 23 14.08 16.04 -4.10
N PHE A 24 13.39 15.65 -3.03
CA PHE A 24 13.62 16.19 -1.68
C PHE A 24 14.90 15.65 -1.03
N ALA A 25 15.33 14.44 -1.37
CA ALA A 25 16.55 13.82 -0.84
C ALA A 25 17.43 13.28 -1.97
N PRO A 26 18.16 14.16 -2.69
CA PRO A 26 19.01 13.74 -3.80
C PRO A 26 20.22 12.97 -3.29
N LYS A 27 20.45 11.78 -3.86
CA LYS A 27 21.70 11.02 -3.69
C LYS A 27 22.63 11.29 -4.86
N LYS A 28 23.94 11.22 -4.64
CA LYS A 28 24.92 11.33 -5.73
C LYS A 28 24.71 10.20 -6.75
N GLY A 29 24.75 10.54 -8.04
CA GLY A 29 24.49 9.58 -9.12
C GLY A 29 25.45 8.37 -9.12
N ALA A 30 26.72 8.58 -8.72
CA ALA A 30 27.70 7.50 -8.57
C ALA A 30 27.25 6.47 -7.51
N ASP A 31 26.74 6.94 -6.37
CA ASP A 31 26.26 6.10 -5.29
C ASP A 31 24.95 5.39 -5.68
N THR A 32 24.09 6.02 -6.46
CA THR A 32 22.86 5.41 -7.00
C THR A 32 23.18 4.23 -7.91
N ARG A 33 24.13 4.39 -8.85
CA ARG A 33 24.53 3.30 -9.76
C ARG A 33 25.18 2.14 -9.00
N LYS A 34 26.07 2.46 -8.04
CA LYS A 34 26.68 1.46 -7.15
C LYS A 34 25.63 0.70 -6.34
N SER A 35 24.71 1.44 -5.72
CA SER A 35 23.61 0.87 -4.94
C SER A 35 22.71 -0.04 -5.78
N ILE A 36 22.43 0.29 -7.05
CA ILE A 36 21.64 -0.56 -7.94
C ILE A 36 22.34 -1.89 -8.17
N SER A 37 23.64 -1.87 -8.48
CA SER A 37 24.43 -3.07 -8.76
C SER A 37 24.60 -3.97 -7.53
N GLU A 38 24.75 -3.39 -6.35
CA GLU A 38 24.87 -4.15 -5.10
C GLU A 38 23.51 -4.70 -4.66
N LYS A 39 22.47 -3.86 -4.68
CA LYS A 39 21.11 -4.26 -4.25
C LYS A 39 20.46 -5.25 -5.20
N SER A 40 20.71 -5.20 -6.51
CA SER A 40 20.11 -6.15 -7.46
C SER A 40 20.45 -7.60 -7.12
N ASN A 41 21.72 -7.87 -6.79
CA ASN A 41 22.18 -9.18 -6.37
C ASN A 41 21.58 -9.57 -5.02
N GLU A 42 21.59 -8.68 -4.03
CA GLU A 42 21.04 -8.95 -2.69
C GLU A 42 19.52 -9.20 -2.72
N TYR A 43 18.77 -8.44 -3.53
CA TYR A 43 17.33 -8.59 -3.66
C TYR A 43 16.94 -9.95 -4.25
N MET A 44 17.68 -10.46 -5.24
CA MET A 44 17.36 -11.78 -5.81
C MET A 44 17.51 -12.92 -4.81
N TYR A 45 18.52 -12.88 -3.95
CA TYR A 45 18.69 -13.90 -2.92
C TYR A 45 17.77 -13.69 -1.71
N GLY A 46 17.55 -12.44 -1.28
CA GLY A 46 16.79 -12.13 -0.07
C GLY A 46 15.28 -12.06 -0.26
N ALA A 47 14.78 -11.75 -1.46
CA ALA A 47 13.34 -11.57 -1.70
C ALA A 47 12.56 -12.87 -1.51
N LYS A 48 13.13 -14.01 -1.89
CA LYS A 48 12.42 -15.29 -1.84
C LYS A 48 12.06 -15.71 -0.41
N ASN A 49 12.96 -15.50 0.55
CA ASN A 49 12.70 -15.82 1.95
C ASN A 49 11.81 -14.77 2.62
N LYS A 50 12.03 -13.47 2.35
CA LYS A 50 11.23 -12.39 2.97
C LYS A 50 9.81 -12.28 2.41
N TYR A 51 9.56 -12.75 1.18
CA TYR A 51 8.23 -12.67 0.59
C TYR A 51 7.21 -13.52 1.35
N ASN A 52 7.59 -14.74 1.77
CA ASN A 52 6.72 -15.61 2.55
C ASN A 52 6.37 -14.98 3.90
N ASP A 53 7.38 -14.51 4.64
CA ASP A 53 7.15 -13.83 5.93
C ASP A 53 6.30 -12.56 5.77
N LEU A 54 6.53 -11.79 4.71
CA LEU A 54 5.76 -10.58 4.43
C LEU A 54 4.31 -10.90 4.09
N ALA A 55 4.08 -11.93 3.28
CA ALA A 55 2.74 -12.36 2.90
C ALA A 55 1.94 -12.82 4.13
N ASP A 56 2.55 -13.61 5.01
CA ASP A 56 1.91 -14.12 6.24
C ASP A 56 1.60 -13.01 7.25
N ASN A 57 2.51 -12.05 7.42
CA ASN A 57 2.28 -10.90 8.30
C ASN A 57 1.27 -9.91 7.71
N LEU A 58 1.29 -9.71 6.39
CA LEU A 58 0.39 -8.79 5.72
C LEU A 58 -1.04 -9.30 5.73
N SER A 59 -1.24 -10.60 5.50
CA SER A 59 -2.57 -11.23 5.55
C SER A 59 -3.21 -11.10 6.93
N HIS A 60 -2.49 -11.39 8.01
CA HIS A 60 -2.99 -11.19 9.39
C HIS A 60 -3.37 -9.72 9.69
N ARG A 61 -2.53 -8.77 9.25
CA ARG A 61 -2.82 -7.34 9.42
C ARG A 61 -3.97 -6.87 8.55
N TYR A 62 -4.06 -7.37 7.32
CA TYR A 62 -5.12 -7.08 6.38
C TYR A 62 -6.47 -7.52 6.92
N ASP A 63 -6.57 -8.71 7.49
CA ASP A 63 -7.82 -9.20 8.08
C ASP A 63 -8.25 -8.37 9.31
N SER A 64 -7.28 -7.94 10.13
CA SER A 64 -7.54 -7.03 11.26
C SER A 64 -8.02 -5.63 10.81
N VAL A 65 -7.45 -5.11 9.73
CA VAL A 65 -7.88 -3.82 9.15
C VAL A 65 -9.25 -3.97 8.48
N LYS A 66 -9.47 -5.05 7.75
CA LYS A 66 -10.73 -5.35 7.07
C LYS A 66 -11.87 -5.55 8.08
N SER A 67 -11.63 -6.24 9.18
CA SER A 67 -12.64 -6.43 10.24
C SER A 67 -12.98 -5.11 10.94
N LYS A 68 -11.97 -4.29 11.28
CA LYS A 68 -12.20 -2.93 11.83
C LYS A 68 -12.92 -2.03 10.84
N MET A 69 -12.56 -2.05 9.56
CA MET A 69 -13.28 -1.29 8.53
C MET A 69 -14.72 -1.76 8.39
N ARG A 70 -15.00 -3.06 8.36
CA ARG A 70 -16.37 -3.58 8.27
C ARG A 70 -17.18 -3.27 9.53
N GLY A 71 -16.56 -3.32 10.71
CA GLY A 71 -17.21 -2.93 11.97
C GLY A 71 -17.54 -1.44 11.99
N LYS A 72 -16.60 -0.58 11.57
CA LYS A 72 -16.83 0.86 11.44
C LYS A 72 -17.81 1.20 10.33
N SER A 73 -17.77 0.50 9.19
CA SER A 73 -18.70 0.73 8.08
C SER A 73 -20.11 0.27 8.44
N LYS A 74 -20.27 -0.84 9.18
CA LYS A 74 -21.57 -1.25 9.71
C LYS A 74 -22.11 -0.28 10.76
N GLN A 75 -21.24 0.27 11.61
CA GLN A 75 -21.63 1.33 12.54
C GLN A 75 -21.95 2.64 11.81
N LEU A 76 -21.27 2.92 10.70
CA LEU A 76 -21.54 4.10 9.88
C LEU A 76 -22.83 3.92 9.09
N GLU A 77 -23.07 2.76 8.48
CA GLU A 77 -24.35 2.37 7.86
C GLU A 77 -25.48 2.40 8.89
N SER A 78 -25.30 1.86 10.10
CA SER A 78 -26.37 1.90 11.12
C SER A 78 -26.66 3.30 11.66
N ASN A 79 -25.71 4.24 11.56
CA ASN A 79 -25.93 5.66 11.88
C ASN A 79 -26.41 6.48 10.67
N LEU A 80 -26.33 5.93 9.45
CA LEU A 80 -26.81 6.58 8.21
C LEU A 80 -28.22 6.08 7.84
N ASP A 81 -28.56 4.82 8.12
CA ASP A 81 -29.93 4.28 8.00
C ASP A 81 -30.91 4.89 9.02
N GLY A 82 -30.38 5.57 10.04
CA GLY A 82 -31.19 6.30 11.04
C GLY A 82 -31.71 7.66 10.57
N ASP A 83 -31.12 8.25 9.52
CA ASP A 83 -31.44 9.61 9.04
C ASP A 83 -32.23 9.64 7.71
N ASP A 84 -32.51 8.49 7.06
CA ASP A 84 -33.30 8.43 5.82
C ASP A 84 -34.81 8.20 6.04
N LYS A 85 -35.32 8.40 7.27
CA LYS A 85 -36.78 8.37 7.57
C LYS A 85 -37.46 9.73 7.64
N ILE A 86 -36.76 10.81 7.34
CA ILE A 86 -37.31 12.13 7.05
C ILE A 86 -36.51 12.54 5.81
N ILE A 87 -37.02 12.49 4.58
CA ILE A 87 -37.83 13.50 3.91
C ILE A 87 -38.47 12.82 2.68
N TYR A 88 -39.82 12.85 2.63
CA TYR A 88 -40.79 12.61 1.53
C TYR A 88 -40.44 11.65 0.38
#